data_AF-A0A524PJ64-F1
#
_entry.id   AF-A0A524PJ64-F1
#
_cell.length_a   1.000
_cell.length_b   1.000
_cell.length_c   1.000
_cell.angle_alpha   90.00
_cell.angle_beta   90.00
_cell.angle_gamma   90.00
#
_symmetry.space_group_name_H-M   'P 1'
#
loop_
_entity.id
_entity.type
_entity.pdbx_description
1 polymer ?
#
loop_
_entity_poly.entity_id
_entity_poly.type
_entity_poly.pdbx_seq_one_letter_code
_entity_poly.pdbx_strand_id
1 'polypeptide(L)'
;MDFRKGVPQPMPSSASEARADDEEPPDPGRGTIHTLPQSSDRSTTRNPKRRSRPSRGEQLPAVLDAVEVVVIYTQALASKRWDAQDMLADEETALVAAQIADVLKPHAHRVELVPCKNNLAAILAKLDPSRHLIFNLCEGQLGRKGSEAQTARLMRDLGFVFTGASYSALARTSNKWTTKKLLQEAGLPTPAYQIVRKTSGWQLELDAPLMVKPIAEEGSIGITQRSLAR
;
A
#
# COMPACT_ATOMS: atom_id res chain seq x y z
N MET A 1 -47.00 35.85 21.68
CA MET A 1 -47.11 35.65 23.14
C MET A 1 -47.46 34.18 23.34
N ASP A 2 -46.47 33.29 23.36
CA ASP A 2 -45.84 32.70 24.58
C ASP A 2 -46.84 31.81 25.37
N PHE A 3 -46.64 30.54 25.74
CA PHE A 3 -45.44 29.74 26.06
C PHE A 3 -45.74 28.22 25.92
N ARG A 4 -44.75 27.47 25.41
CA ARG A 4 -44.25 26.11 25.80
C ARG A 4 -45.20 25.00 26.32
N LYS A 5 -45.29 23.91 25.55
CA LYS A 5 -45.43 22.49 25.97
C LYS A 5 -44.78 21.65 24.85
N GLY A 6 -43.94 20.63 25.00
CA GLY A 6 -43.25 19.97 26.10
C GLY A 6 -42.29 18.96 25.42
N VAL A 7 -41.01 18.94 25.80
CA VAL A 7 -40.01 17.97 25.31
C VAL A 7 -39.90 16.86 26.36
N PRO A 8 -39.99 15.56 26.01
CA PRO A 8 -39.82 14.48 26.98
C PRO A 8 -38.33 14.28 27.32
N GLN A 9 -38.04 14.22 28.63
CA GLN A 9 -36.75 13.80 29.20
C GLN A 9 -36.61 12.27 29.12
N PRO A 10 -35.41 11.71 28.88
CA PRO A 10 -35.18 10.27 28.95
C PRO A 10 -35.05 9.77 30.40
N MET A 11 -35.60 8.59 30.66
CA MET A 11 -35.59 7.88 31.94
C MET A 11 -34.18 7.36 32.31
N PRO A 12 -33.84 7.26 33.60
CA PRO A 12 -32.58 6.68 34.07
C PRO A 12 -32.64 5.15 34.08
N SER A 13 -31.56 4.51 33.63
CA SER A 13 -31.35 3.06 33.72
C SER A 13 -30.27 2.79 34.77
N SER A 14 -30.71 2.35 35.95
CA SER A 14 -29.88 1.79 37.01
C SER A 14 -29.63 0.30 36.79
N ALA A 15 -28.37 -0.11 36.73
CA ALA A 15 -27.95 -1.48 37.03
C ALA A 15 -26.57 -1.42 37.72
N SER A 16 -26.54 -1.92 38.95
CA SER A 16 -25.43 -1.98 39.89
C SER A 16 -24.47 -3.15 39.61
N GLU A 17 -23.18 -2.84 39.77
CA GLU A 17 -22.10 -3.62 40.40
C GLU A 17 -21.91 -5.12 40.10
N ALA A 18 -20.71 -5.43 39.58
CA ALA A 18 -19.88 -6.50 40.12
C ALA A 18 -18.40 -6.08 40.04
N ARG A 19 -17.76 -5.95 41.21
CA ARG A 19 -16.30 -5.86 41.39
C ARG A 19 -15.71 -7.26 41.21
N ALA A 20 -14.59 -7.34 40.50
CA ALA A 20 -13.68 -8.50 40.55
C ALA A 20 -12.25 -7.99 40.31
N ASP A 21 -11.53 -7.90 41.44
CA ASP A 21 -10.13 -8.20 41.69
C ASP A 21 -9.02 -7.75 40.74
N ASP A 22 -8.09 -7.02 41.37
CA ASP A 22 -6.77 -6.59 40.92
C ASP A 22 -5.88 -7.77 40.49
N GLU A 23 -5.44 -7.76 39.23
CA GLU A 23 -4.11 -8.28 38.86
C GLU A 23 -3.46 -7.29 37.88
N GLU A 24 -2.38 -6.67 38.34
CA GLU A 24 -1.56 -5.69 37.64
C GLU A 24 -0.72 -6.39 36.54
N PRO A 25 -0.86 -6.04 35.24
CA PRO A 25 -0.04 -6.64 34.20
C PRO A 25 1.39 -6.06 34.23
N PRO A 26 2.43 -6.87 33.94
CA PRO A 26 3.82 -6.47 34.12
C PRO A 26 4.25 -5.31 33.20
N ASP A 27 5.06 -4.43 33.79
CA ASP A 27 5.72 -3.26 33.21
C ASP A 27 6.29 -3.50 31.80
N PRO A 28 5.82 -2.80 30.75
CA PRO A 28 6.37 -2.92 29.42
C PRO A 28 7.68 -2.13 29.35
N GLY A 29 8.77 -2.84 29.64
CA GLY A 29 10.13 -2.36 29.50
C GLY A 29 10.38 -1.64 28.16
N ARG A 30 10.98 -0.45 28.30
CA ARG A 30 11.80 0.34 27.34
C ARG A 30 11.58 0.08 25.85
N GLY A 31 11.15 1.15 25.16
CA GLY A 31 11.30 1.29 23.71
C GLY A 31 12.72 0.92 23.28
N THR A 32 12.81 -0.04 22.36
CA THR A 32 14.10 -0.51 21.86
C THR A 32 14.50 0.36 20.68
N ILE A 33 15.46 1.27 20.90
CA ILE A 33 16.14 1.98 19.82
C ILE A 33 17.01 0.94 19.08
N HIS A 34 16.71 0.70 17.80
CA HIS A 34 17.58 -0.12 16.95
C HIS A 34 18.68 0.76 16.34
N THR A 35 19.77 0.95 17.08
CA THR A 35 21.04 1.48 16.57
C THR A 35 22.05 0.35 16.52
N LEU A 36 22.65 0.07 15.36
CA LEU A 36 23.67 -0.97 15.22
C LEU A 36 25.01 -0.52 15.83
N PRO A 37 25.71 -1.37 16.59
CA PRO A 37 27.13 -1.16 16.88
C PRO A 37 27.96 -1.45 15.63
N GLN A 38 29.03 -0.65 15.43
CA GLN A 38 30.05 -0.96 14.42
C GLN A 38 30.82 -2.20 14.86
N SER A 39 30.79 -3.27 14.07
CA SER A 39 31.68 -4.41 14.29
C SER A 39 32.33 -4.90 13.00
N SER A 40 33.65 -4.95 13.10
CA SER A 40 34.67 -5.51 12.23
C SER A 40 34.39 -6.92 11.69
N ASP A 41 34.80 -7.08 10.43
CA ASP A 41 35.38 -8.25 9.77
C ASP A 41 34.93 -9.66 10.25
N ARG A 42 34.05 -10.29 9.47
CA ARG A 42 33.82 -11.73 9.51
C ARG A 42 33.79 -12.33 8.11
N SER A 43 34.85 -13.09 7.86
CA SER A 43 35.04 -14.10 6.82
C SER A 43 33.74 -14.86 6.48
N THR A 44 33.39 -14.88 5.20
CA THR A 44 32.19 -15.53 4.66
C THR A 44 32.53 -16.91 4.07
N THR A 45 32.29 -17.97 4.83
CA THR A 45 32.21 -19.32 4.25
C THR A 45 30.82 -19.51 3.61
N ARG A 46 30.75 -19.47 2.27
CA ARG A 46 29.54 -19.73 1.47
C ARG A 46 29.05 -21.17 1.63
N ASN A 47 27.82 -21.34 2.09
CA ASN A 47 27.12 -22.64 2.16
C ASN A 47 26.51 -23.01 0.78
N PRO A 48 26.82 -24.16 0.16
CA PRO A 48 26.52 -24.44 -1.25
C PRO A 48 25.11 -24.97 -1.55
N LYS A 49 24.15 -24.93 -0.60
CA LYS A 49 22.79 -25.46 -0.81
C LYS A 49 21.72 -24.39 -1.00
N ARG A 50 22.04 -23.33 -1.74
CA ARG A 50 21.05 -22.35 -2.19
C ARG A 50 20.26 -22.95 -3.36
N ARG A 51 19.09 -23.53 -3.07
CA ARG A 51 18.13 -23.99 -4.08
C ARG A 51 18.03 -22.93 -5.19
N SER A 52 18.37 -23.31 -6.41
CA SER A 52 18.35 -22.46 -7.59
C SER A 52 16.95 -21.90 -7.77
N ARG A 53 16.84 -20.57 -7.85
CA ARG A 53 15.63 -19.93 -8.40
C ARG A 53 15.35 -20.57 -9.77
N PRO A 54 14.10 -20.91 -10.12
CA PRO A 54 13.79 -21.26 -11.49
C PRO A 54 14.30 -20.11 -12.37
N SER A 55 15.16 -20.45 -13.32
CA SER A 55 15.65 -19.52 -14.33
C SER A 55 14.43 -18.91 -15.01
N ARG A 56 14.38 -17.58 -15.07
CA ARG A 56 13.41 -16.80 -15.83
C ARG A 56 13.66 -17.09 -17.31
N GLY A 57 13.23 -18.27 -17.75
CA GLY A 57 13.38 -18.83 -19.08
C GLY A 57 12.04 -18.90 -19.77
N GLU A 58 11.38 -17.75 -19.87
CA GLU A 58 10.47 -17.48 -20.99
C GLU A 58 11.18 -16.36 -21.74
N GLN A 59 11.62 -16.63 -22.96
CA GLN A 59 12.14 -15.60 -23.84
C GLN A 59 11.05 -14.54 -23.99
N LEU A 60 11.22 -13.41 -23.30
CA LEU A 60 10.39 -12.24 -23.53
C LEU A 60 10.50 -11.93 -25.03
N PRO A 61 9.38 -11.72 -25.73
CA PRO A 61 9.42 -11.50 -27.17
C PRO A 61 10.35 -10.32 -27.47
N ALA A 62 11.35 -10.56 -28.33
CA ALA A 62 12.35 -9.56 -28.71
C ALA A 62 11.74 -8.40 -29.53
N VAL A 63 10.51 -8.59 -30.01
CA VAL A 63 9.76 -7.64 -30.83
C VAL A 63 8.34 -7.55 -30.26
N LEU A 64 7.91 -6.36 -29.86
CA LEU A 64 6.60 -6.11 -29.23
C LEU A 64 5.44 -6.04 -30.25
N ASP A 65 5.75 -6.06 -31.55
CA ASP A 65 4.78 -5.90 -32.65
C ASP A 65 3.71 -7.01 -32.72
N ALA A 66 3.91 -8.12 -32.00
CA ALA A 66 2.94 -9.21 -31.86
C ALA A 66 2.20 -9.21 -30.52
N VAL A 67 2.54 -8.30 -29.60
CA VAL A 67 1.96 -8.24 -28.25
C VAL A 67 0.78 -7.28 -28.23
N GLU A 68 -0.34 -7.73 -27.68
CA GLU A 68 -1.47 -6.86 -27.37
C GLU A 68 -1.27 -6.28 -25.97
N VAL A 69 -1.25 -4.96 -25.85
CA VAL A 69 -1.05 -4.29 -24.57
C VAL A 69 -2.39 -3.76 -24.05
N VAL A 70 -2.72 -4.14 -22.81
CA VAL A 70 -3.89 -3.61 -22.12
C VAL A 70 -3.41 -2.67 -21.03
N VAL A 71 -3.68 -1.37 -21.20
CA VAL A 71 -3.43 -0.35 -20.20
C VAL A 71 -4.62 -0.34 -19.25
N ILE A 72 -4.44 -0.97 -18.09
CA ILE A 72 -5.47 -1.00 -17.04
C ILE A 72 -5.17 0.10 -16.03
N TYR A 73 -6.15 0.94 -15.73
CA TYR A 73 -5.98 2.11 -14.87
C TYR A 73 -7.12 2.26 -13.85
N THR A 74 -6.84 2.80 -12.67
CA THR A 74 -7.90 3.08 -11.68
C THR A 74 -8.87 4.13 -12.21
N GLN A 75 -10.16 3.89 -12.02
CA GLN A 75 -11.18 4.91 -12.21
C GLN A 75 -12.28 4.71 -11.15
N ALA A 76 -12.41 5.61 -10.17
CA ALA A 76 -13.51 5.50 -9.23
C ALA A 76 -14.85 5.75 -9.92
N LEU A 77 -15.81 4.89 -9.60
CA LEU A 77 -17.21 5.20 -9.78
C LEU A 77 -17.60 6.18 -8.68
N ALA A 78 -18.09 7.36 -9.09
CA ALA A 78 -18.70 8.35 -8.21
C ALA A 78 -19.67 7.64 -7.25
N SER A 79 -19.22 7.45 -6.01
CA SER A 79 -19.99 6.85 -4.94
C SER A 79 -19.78 7.73 -3.71
N LYS A 80 -20.81 7.85 -2.86
CA LYS A 80 -20.92 8.78 -1.71
C LYS A 80 -19.78 8.70 -0.66
N ARG A 81 -18.72 7.93 -0.90
CA ARG A 81 -17.65 7.58 0.03
C ARG A 81 -16.28 8.19 -0.32
N TRP A 82 -16.16 8.88 -1.46
CA TRP A 82 -14.90 9.46 -1.92
C TRP A 82 -14.91 10.97 -1.76
N ASP A 83 -13.76 11.53 -1.37
CA ASP A 83 -13.60 12.97 -1.24
C ASP A 83 -13.23 13.60 -2.61
N ALA A 84 -13.18 14.94 -2.67
CA ALA A 84 -12.86 15.65 -3.90
C ALA A 84 -11.41 15.40 -4.38
N GLN A 85 -10.51 14.95 -3.50
CA GLN A 85 -9.11 14.68 -3.86
C GLN A 85 -8.99 13.35 -4.59
N ASP A 86 -9.74 12.33 -4.17
CA ASP A 86 -9.81 11.04 -4.85
C ASP A 86 -10.31 11.20 -6.30
N MET A 87 -11.31 12.05 -6.52
CA MET A 87 -11.86 12.31 -7.87
C MET A 87 -10.84 12.97 -8.82
N LEU A 88 -10.04 13.91 -8.32
CA LEU A 88 -9.01 14.59 -9.12
C LEU A 88 -7.87 13.63 -9.49
N ALA A 89 -7.45 12.77 -8.55
CA ALA A 89 -6.42 11.76 -8.79
C ALA A 89 -6.83 10.74 -9.87
N ASP A 90 -8.11 10.38 -9.92
CA ASP A 90 -8.63 9.47 -10.95
C ASP A 90 -8.71 10.11 -12.34
N GLU A 91 -9.10 11.38 -12.43
CA GLU A 91 -9.10 12.12 -13.69
C GLU A 91 -7.66 12.23 -14.24
N GLU A 92 -6.70 12.52 -13.37
CA GLU A 92 -5.28 12.52 -13.72
C GLU A 92 -4.80 11.14 -14.18
N THR A 93 -5.19 10.07 -13.48
CA THR A 93 -4.85 8.68 -13.82
C THR A 93 -5.38 8.30 -15.21
N ALA A 94 -6.61 8.70 -15.55
CA ALA A 94 -7.17 8.45 -16.87
C ALA A 94 -6.43 9.20 -17.99
N LEU A 95 -6.00 10.44 -17.74
CA LEU A 95 -5.18 11.22 -18.67
C LEU A 95 -3.80 10.57 -18.89
N VAL A 96 -3.15 10.14 -17.81
CA VAL A 96 -1.86 9.44 -17.85
C VAL A 96 -1.99 8.13 -18.64
N ALA A 97 -3.07 7.36 -18.41
CA ALA A 97 -3.35 6.14 -19.14
C ALA A 97 -3.48 6.40 -20.65
N ALA A 98 -4.20 7.46 -21.05
CA ALA A 98 -4.35 7.83 -22.44
C ALA A 98 -3.01 8.21 -23.10
N GLN A 99 -2.18 9.00 -22.41
CA GLN A 99 -0.85 9.36 -22.89
C GLN A 99 0.07 8.14 -23.06
N ILE A 100 0.05 7.22 -22.10
CA ILE A 100 0.80 5.97 -22.19
C ILE A 100 0.31 5.14 -23.38
N ALA A 101 -1.00 5.03 -23.58
CA ALA A 101 -1.55 4.30 -24.72
C ALA A 101 -1.11 4.93 -26.05
N ASP A 102 -1.11 6.26 -26.16
CA ASP A 102 -0.65 6.96 -27.37
C ASP A 102 0.81 6.69 -27.69
N VAL A 103 1.68 6.65 -26.68
CA VAL A 103 3.10 6.31 -26.84
C VAL A 103 3.29 4.84 -27.22
N LEU A 104 2.45 3.93 -26.72
CA LEU A 104 2.56 2.50 -26.99
C LEU A 104 2.00 2.06 -28.34
N LYS A 105 1.01 2.79 -28.89
CA LYS A 105 0.36 2.47 -30.19
C LYS A 105 1.34 2.15 -31.34
N PRO A 106 2.42 2.91 -31.58
CA PRO A 106 3.36 2.61 -32.67
C PRO A 106 4.29 1.41 -32.38
N HIS A 107 4.27 0.84 -31.17
CA HIS A 107 5.21 -0.19 -30.71
C HIS A 107 4.55 -1.51 -30.30
N ALA A 108 3.23 -1.64 -30.44
CA ALA A 108 2.48 -2.83 -30.05
C ALA A 108 1.48 -3.20 -31.14
N HIS A 109 1.08 -4.47 -31.20
CA HIS A 109 0.09 -4.94 -32.16
C HIS A 109 -1.24 -4.21 -32.01
N ARG A 110 -1.67 -4.07 -30.76
CA ARG A 110 -2.91 -3.42 -30.34
C ARG A 110 -2.72 -2.86 -28.95
N VAL A 111 -3.29 -1.69 -28.71
CA VAL A 111 -3.33 -1.08 -27.37
C VAL A 111 -4.79 -0.82 -27.00
N GLU A 112 -5.20 -1.33 -25.85
CA GLU A 112 -6.54 -1.12 -25.29
C GLU A 112 -6.46 -0.43 -23.94
N LEU A 113 -7.33 0.58 -23.74
CA LEU A 113 -7.52 1.24 -22.46
C LEU A 113 -8.68 0.58 -21.72
N VAL A 114 -8.44 0.09 -20.50
CA VAL A 114 -9.47 -0.56 -19.71
C VAL A 114 -9.55 0.06 -18.31
N PRO A 115 -10.64 0.77 -17.99
CA PRO A 115 -10.83 1.30 -16.65
C PRO A 115 -11.11 0.16 -15.66
N CYS A 116 -10.24 0.03 -14.66
CA CYS A 116 -10.44 -0.82 -13.50
C CYS A 116 -11.42 -0.15 -12.54
N LYS A 117 -12.69 -0.52 -12.70
CA LYS A 117 -13.78 -0.17 -11.77
C LYS A 117 -13.77 -1.16 -10.58
N ASN A 118 -14.93 -1.72 -10.23
CA ASN A 118 -15.11 -2.50 -9.00
C ASN A 118 -14.68 -3.97 -9.11
N ASN A 119 -14.37 -4.47 -10.31
CA ASN A 119 -14.14 -5.90 -10.52
C ASN A 119 -13.02 -6.18 -11.54
N LEU A 120 -11.78 -6.03 -11.09
CA LEU A 120 -10.60 -6.36 -11.89
C LEU A 120 -10.59 -7.84 -12.33
N ALA A 121 -11.05 -8.77 -11.50
CA ALA A 121 -11.08 -10.19 -11.84
C ALA A 121 -11.97 -10.47 -13.07
N ALA A 122 -13.16 -9.86 -13.12
CA ALA A 122 -14.06 -9.98 -14.27
C ALA A 122 -13.53 -9.31 -15.54
N ILE A 123 -12.70 -8.27 -15.40
CA ILE A 123 -12.00 -7.65 -16.53
C ILE A 123 -10.94 -8.62 -17.05
N LEU A 124 -10.05 -9.09 -16.18
CA LEU A 124 -8.94 -9.98 -16.55
C LEU A 124 -9.44 -11.32 -17.11
N ALA A 125 -10.59 -11.84 -16.64
CA ALA A 125 -11.18 -13.08 -17.14
C ALA A 125 -11.61 -13.02 -18.62
N LYS A 126 -11.73 -11.83 -19.21
CA LYS A 126 -12.04 -11.64 -20.63
C LYS A 126 -10.79 -11.55 -21.51
N LEU A 127 -9.61 -11.48 -20.90
CA LEU A 127 -8.33 -11.33 -21.57
C LEU A 127 -7.61 -12.69 -21.58
N ASP A 128 -6.77 -12.88 -22.60
CA ASP A 128 -5.94 -14.06 -22.77
C ASP A 128 -4.50 -13.76 -22.32
N PRO A 129 -3.97 -14.37 -21.25
CA PRO A 129 -2.62 -14.11 -20.75
C PRO A 129 -1.51 -14.50 -21.73
N SER A 130 -1.78 -15.35 -22.73
CA SER A 130 -0.80 -15.69 -23.77
C SER A 130 -0.66 -14.62 -24.85
N ARG A 131 -1.62 -13.70 -24.95
CA ARG A 131 -1.68 -12.64 -25.97
C ARG A 131 -1.58 -11.23 -25.38
N HIS A 132 -2.04 -11.06 -24.15
CA HIS A 132 -2.19 -9.75 -23.51
C HIS A 132 -1.11 -9.51 -22.46
N LEU A 133 -0.35 -8.44 -22.66
CA LEU A 133 0.51 -7.84 -21.64
C LEU A 133 -0.25 -6.73 -20.94
N ILE A 134 -0.21 -6.71 -19.60
CA ILE A 134 -0.90 -5.67 -18.83
C ILE A 134 0.06 -4.54 -18.48
N PHE A 135 -0.21 -3.34 -18.98
CA PHE A 135 0.41 -2.13 -18.44
C PHE A 135 -0.42 -1.68 -17.24
N ASN A 136 0.11 -1.90 -16.03
CA ASN A 136 -0.62 -1.73 -14.79
C ASN A 136 -0.48 -0.30 -14.23
N LEU A 137 -1.60 0.44 -14.25
CA LEU A 137 -1.81 1.72 -13.57
C LEU A 137 -2.93 1.61 -12.53
N CYS A 138 -3.18 0.39 -12.02
CA CYS A 138 -4.14 0.20 -10.94
C CYS A 138 -3.48 0.40 -9.58
N GLU A 139 -4.02 1.34 -8.82
CA GLU A 139 -3.64 1.64 -7.42
C GLU A 139 -4.37 0.76 -6.39
N GLY A 140 -5.15 -0.23 -6.87
CA GLY A 140 -5.87 -1.18 -6.03
C GLY A 140 -7.25 -1.52 -6.58
N GLN A 141 -7.96 -2.38 -5.84
CA GLN A 141 -9.38 -2.65 -6.02
C GLN A 141 -10.20 -1.50 -5.44
N LEU A 142 -11.16 -1.01 -6.22
CA LEU A 142 -12.00 0.11 -5.80
C LEU A 142 -12.70 -0.15 -4.46
N GLY A 143 -12.58 0.80 -3.54
CA GLY A 143 -13.17 0.74 -2.20
C GLY A 143 -12.35 -0.04 -1.17
N ARG A 144 -11.16 -0.54 -1.53
CA ARG A 144 -10.25 -1.25 -0.61
C ARG A 144 -8.88 -0.59 -0.61
N LYS A 145 -8.63 0.29 0.37
CA LYS A 145 -7.29 0.87 0.58
C LYS A 145 -6.24 -0.24 0.79
N GLY A 146 -5.04 -0.03 0.26
CA GLY A 146 -3.92 -0.98 0.39
C GLY A 146 -4.09 -2.29 -0.37
N SER A 147 -4.91 -2.32 -1.42
CA SER A 147 -5.18 -3.53 -2.21
C SER A 147 -4.33 -3.67 -3.48
N GLU A 148 -3.40 -2.74 -3.72
CA GLU A 148 -2.47 -2.74 -4.86
C GLU A 148 -1.68 -4.06 -4.98
N ALA A 149 -1.18 -4.56 -3.83
CA ALA A 149 -0.48 -5.84 -3.80
C ALA A 149 -1.39 -6.97 -4.28
N GLN A 150 -2.65 -7.01 -3.84
CA GLN A 150 -3.62 -8.03 -4.25
C GLN A 150 -3.95 -7.93 -5.74
N THR A 151 -3.95 -6.73 -6.32
CA THR A 151 -4.06 -6.52 -7.78
C THR A 151 -2.91 -7.21 -8.52
N ALA A 152 -1.66 -6.95 -8.13
CA ALA A 152 -0.49 -7.61 -8.73
C ALA A 152 -0.51 -9.14 -8.52
N ARG A 153 -0.99 -9.60 -7.36
CA ARG A 153 -1.16 -11.03 -7.09
C ARG A 153 -2.18 -11.66 -8.04
N LEU A 154 -3.34 -11.02 -8.22
CA LEU A 154 -4.40 -11.52 -9.09
C LEU A 154 -3.92 -11.66 -10.53
N MET A 155 -3.25 -10.63 -11.08
CA MET A 155 -2.69 -10.68 -12.43
C MET A 155 -1.70 -11.85 -12.58
N ARG A 156 -0.78 -12.01 -11.61
CA ARG A 156 0.17 -13.13 -11.58
C ARG A 156 -0.54 -14.49 -11.50
N ASP A 157 -1.51 -14.63 -10.60
CA ASP A 157 -2.20 -15.90 -10.36
C ASP A 157 -3.03 -16.34 -11.58
N LEU A 158 -3.45 -15.37 -12.41
CA LEU A 158 -4.10 -15.61 -13.71
C LEU A 158 -3.11 -15.78 -14.88
N GLY A 159 -1.80 -15.75 -14.63
CA GLY A 159 -0.77 -16.00 -15.64
C GLY A 159 -0.38 -14.80 -16.50
N PHE A 160 -0.85 -13.59 -16.19
CA PHE A 160 -0.49 -12.40 -16.96
C PHE A 160 0.95 -11.95 -16.71
N VAL A 161 1.60 -11.49 -17.77
CA VAL A 161 2.77 -10.61 -17.67
C VAL A 161 2.28 -9.17 -17.52
N PHE A 162 2.81 -8.46 -16.53
CA PHE A 162 2.39 -7.10 -16.23
C PHE A 162 3.55 -6.19 -15.81
N THR A 163 3.40 -4.88 -16.05
CA THR A 163 4.36 -3.86 -15.61
C THR A 163 4.24 -3.54 -14.12
N GLY A 164 5.30 -2.97 -13.53
CA GLY A 164 5.32 -2.57 -12.12
C GLY A 164 5.85 -3.65 -11.17
N ALA A 165 5.53 -3.50 -9.89
CA ALA A 165 6.11 -4.31 -8.83
C ALA A 165 5.33 -5.61 -8.58
N SER A 166 6.04 -6.68 -8.19
CA SER A 166 5.39 -7.93 -7.78
C SER A 166 4.58 -7.77 -6.50
N TYR A 167 3.60 -8.66 -6.27
CA TYR A 167 2.88 -8.78 -4.99
C TYR A 167 3.82 -8.70 -3.78
N SER A 168 4.91 -9.47 -3.81
CA SER A 168 5.82 -9.55 -2.67
C SER A 168 6.56 -8.24 -2.43
N ALA A 169 6.84 -7.46 -3.47
CA ALA A 169 7.49 -6.17 -3.34
C ALA A 169 6.49 -5.17 -2.76
N LEU A 170 5.32 -5.03 -3.39
CA LEU A 170 4.25 -4.14 -2.94
C LEU A 170 3.83 -4.39 -1.48
N ALA A 171 3.59 -5.66 -1.12
CA ALA A 171 3.22 -6.02 0.25
C ALA A 171 4.30 -5.70 1.29
N ARG A 172 5.58 -5.69 0.88
CA ARG A 172 6.70 -5.32 1.76
C ARG A 172 6.89 -3.82 1.83
N THR A 173 6.58 -3.09 0.76
CA THR A 173 6.83 -1.64 0.65
C THR A 173 5.67 -0.77 1.15
N SER A 174 4.44 -1.28 1.18
CA SER A 174 3.25 -0.54 1.61
C SER A 174 3.24 -0.19 3.10
N ASN A 175 3.99 -0.94 3.92
CA ASN A 175 4.17 -0.62 5.34
C ASN A 175 5.57 -0.06 5.60
N LYS A 176 5.63 1.22 5.97
CA LYS A 176 6.89 1.95 6.17
C LYS A 176 7.76 1.34 7.28
N TRP A 177 7.17 0.73 8.31
CA TRP A 177 7.96 0.04 9.34
C TRP A 177 8.60 -1.23 8.78
N THR A 178 7.82 -2.07 8.10
CA THR A 178 8.33 -3.29 7.44
C THR A 178 9.42 -2.95 6.43
N THR A 179 9.21 -1.95 5.58
CA THR A 179 10.21 -1.47 4.62
C THR A 179 11.51 -1.06 5.30
N LYS A 180 11.41 -0.24 6.36
CA LYS A 180 12.59 0.25 7.08
C LYS A 180 13.37 -0.87 7.74
N LYS A 181 12.67 -1.85 8.34
CA LYS A 181 13.29 -3.03 8.91
C LYS A 181 14.07 -3.83 7.86
N LEU A 182 13.47 -4.06 6.69
CA LEU A 182 14.13 -4.77 5.58
C LEU A 182 15.36 -4.02 5.05
N LEU A 183 15.30 -2.69 4.99
CA LEU A 183 16.45 -1.86 4.60
C LEU A 183 17.59 -2.01 5.63
N GLN A 184 17.29 -1.91 6.92
CA GLN A 184 18.28 -2.08 7.99
C GLN A 184 18.91 -3.49 7.99
N GLU A 185 18.09 -4.54 7.86
CA GLU A 185 18.57 -5.93 7.76
C GLU A 185 19.48 -6.15 6.54
N ALA A 186 19.27 -5.37 5.47
CA ALA A 186 20.11 -5.39 4.26
C ALA A 186 21.34 -4.46 4.34
N GLY A 187 21.55 -3.75 5.44
CA GLY A 187 22.62 -2.76 5.58
C GLY A 187 22.42 -1.49 4.72
N LEU A 188 21.20 -1.23 4.27
CA LEU A 188 20.85 -0.06 3.48
C LEU A 188 20.41 1.10 4.39
N PRO A 189 20.82 2.34 4.08
CA PRO A 189 20.50 3.49 4.91
C PRO A 189 18.99 3.78 4.90
N THR A 190 18.47 4.13 6.07
CA THR A 190 17.11 4.65 6.24
C THR A 190 17.10 5.64 7.41
N PRO A 191 16.28 6.71 7.38
CA PRO A 191 16.15 7.61 8.53
C PRO A 191 15.79 6.84 9.80
N ALA A 192 16.41 7.24 10.92
CA ALA A 192 16.02 6.83 12.26
C ALA A 192 14.51 7.07 12.44
N TYR A 193 13.85 6.18 13.16
CA TYR A 193 12.40 6.22 13.28
C TYR A 193 11.96 5.61 14.60
N GLN A 194 10.80 6.08 15.05
CA GLN A 194 10.12 5.58 16.23
C GLN A 194 8.67 5.28 15.87
N ILE A 195 8.14 4.15 16.33
CA ILE A 195 6.76 3.75 16.07
C ILE A 195 5.89 4.17 17.26
N VAL A 196 4.96 5.08 17.02
CA VAL A 196 3.97 5.53 18.01
C VAL A 196 2.64 4.84 17.73
N ARG A 197 2.16 4.04 18.69
CA ARG A 197 0.89 3.28 18.59
C ARG A 197 -0.26 3.89 19.38
N LYS A 198 0.04 4.70 20.39
CA LYS A 198 -0.92 5.36 21.28
C LYS A 198 -0.70 6.85 21.21
N THR A 199 -1.76 7.64 21.43
CA THR A 199 -1.66 9.11 21.42
C THR A 199 -0.91 9.66 22.63
N SER A 200 -0.88 8.92 23.75
CA SER A 200 -0.19 9.31 24.99
C SER A 200 0.59 8.13 25.59
N GLY A 201 1.39 8.43 26.63
CA GLY A 201 2.16 7.41 27.36
C GLY A 201 3.38 6.87 26.61
N TRP A 202 3.91 7.64 25.66
CA TRP A 202 5.15 7.34 24.95
C TRP A 202 6.16 8.47 25.20
N GLN A 203 7.45 8.15 25.13
CA GLN A 203 8.55 9.10 25.25
C GLN A 203 9.22 9.24 23.89
N LEU A 204 9.59 10.46 23.50
CA LEU A 204 10.29 10.70 22.25
C LEU A 204 11.77 10.36 22.41
N GLU A 205 12.29 9.50 21.53
CA GLU A 205 13.68 9.00 21.57
C GLU A 205 14.54 9.56 20.42
N LEU A 206 14.00 10.50 19.63
CA LEU A 206 14.65 11.09 18.46
C LEU A 206 14.71 12.61 18.58
N ASP A 207 15.78 13.20 18.04
CA ASP A 207 15.96 14.65 18.01
C ASP A 207 15.16 15.31 16.87
N ALA A 208 14.64 16.51 17.15
CA ALA A 208 13.95 17.33 16.17
C ALA A 208 14.92 17.94 15.12
N PRO A 209 14.44 18.26 13.89
CA PRO A 209 13.06 18.15 13.42
C PRO A 209 12.66 16.73 12.99
N LEU A 210 11.39 16.37 13.24
CA LEU A 210 10.83 15.06 12.91
C LEU A 210 9.65 15.17 11.94
N MET A 211 9.50 14.16 11.09
CA MET A 211 8.35 14.02 10.20
C MET A 211 7.44 12.87 10.65
N VAL A 212 6.23 13.21 11.06
CA VAL A 212 5.18 12.27 11.47
C VAL A 212 4.38 11.84 10.24
N LYS A 213 4.24 10.54 10.02
CA LYS A 213 3.47 10.00 8.90
C LYS A 213 2.75 8.71 9.28
N PRO A 214 1.54 8.46 8.73
CA PRO A 214 0.89 7.17 8.89
C PRO A 214 1.77 6.03 8.38
N ILE A 215 1.75 4.91 9.11
CA ILE A 215 2.63 3.76 8.86
C ILE A 215 2.36 3.09 7.50
N ALA A 216 1.10 3.05 7.05
CA ALA A 216 0.65 2.26 5.90
C ALA A 216 -0.28 3.04 4.95
N GLU A 217 -0.23 4.37 4.94
CA GLU A 217 -0.88 5.20 3.91
C GLU A 217 0.10 5.55 2.78
N GLU A 218 -0.44 5.74 1.58
CA GLU A 218 0.28 6.11 0.36
C GLU A 218 -0.08 7.54 -0.06
N GLY A 219 0.49 8.06 -1.15
CA GLY A 219 0.10 9.36 -1.71
C GLY A 219 0.27 10.58 -0.78
N SER A 220 1.12 10.49 0.25
CA SER A 220 1.23 11.49 1.32
C SER A 220 -0.06 11.75 2.11
N ILE A 221 -1.04 10.84 2.05
CA ILE A 221 -2.27 10.91 2.84
C ILE A 221 -1.92 10.93 4.33
N GLY A 222 -2.53 11.87 5.06
CA GLY A 222 -2.28 12.09 6.48
C GLY A 222 -0.97 12.83 6.80
N ILE A 223 -0.24 13.32 5.79
CA ILE A 223 0.90 14.23 5.97
C ILE A 223 0.43 15.65 5.68
N THR A 224 0.63 16.55 6.64
CA THR A 224 0.30 17.99 6.51
C THR A 224 1.45 18.85 7.04
N GLN A 225 1.32 20.17 7.00
CA GLN A 225 2.31 21.05 7.65
C GLN A 225 2.43 20.79 9.17
N ARG A 226 1.39 20.24 9.80
CA ARG A 226 1.42 19.84 11.22
C ARG A 226 2.18 18.54 11.48
N SER A 227 2.56 17.83 10.43
CA SER A 227 3.35 16.60 10.52
C SER A 227 4.83 16.88 10.79
N LEU A 228 5.28 18.13 10.71
CA LEU A 228 6.62 18.54 11.10
C LEU A 228 6.65 18.88 12.60
N ALA A 229 7.30 18.06 13.40
CA ALA A 229 7.61 18.38 14.80
C ALA A 229 8.98 19.09 14.85
N ARG A 230 9.06 20.17 15.63
CA ARG A 230 10.24 21.02 15.79
C ARG A 230 10.67 21.07 17.24
#